data_AF-A0A9P8XQW2-F1
#
_entry.id   AF-A0A9P8XQW2-F1
#
_cell.length_a   1.000
_cell.length_b   1.000
_cell.length_c   1.000
_cell.angle_alpha   90.00
_cell.angle_beta   90.00
_cell.angle_gamma   90.00
#
_symmetry.space_group_name_H-M   'P 1'
#
loop_
_entity.id
_entity.type
_entity.pdbx_description
1 polymer ?
#
loop_
_entity_poly.entity_id
_entity_poly.type
_entity_poly.pdbx_seq_one_letter_code
_entity_poly.pdbx_strand_id
1 'polypeptide(L)'
;MEGILSCALGLAYFMTSYMPPEQNQFLHASVPLRIFLALLAGGRLFYMRNSRSKAGRTMLLVLVYDGIGGVAVGISIRNFTGRV
;
A
#
# COMPACT_ATOMS: atom_id res chain seq x y z
N MET A 1 8.26 -6.63 -18.07
CA MET A 1 7.47 -6.04 -16.96
C MET A 1 8.34 -5.65 -15.77
N GLU A 2 9.42 -6.39 -15.47
CA GLU A 2 10.31 -6.09 -14.33
C GLU A 2 10.99 -4.72 -14.38
N GLY A 3 11.43 -4.26 -15.57
CA GLY A 3 12.06 -2.93 -15.73
C GLY A 3 11.15 -1.74 -15.38
N ILE A 4 9.85 -1.85 -15.62
CA ILE A 4 8.88 -0.81 -15.23
C ILE A 4 8.69 -0.81 -13.72
N LEU A 5 8.70 -2.00 -13.12
CA LEU A 5 8.51 -2.21 -11.69
C LEU A 5 9.72 -1.70 -10.90
N SER A 6 10.94 -1.91 -11.41
CA SER A 6 12.16 -1.36 -10.82
C SER A 6 12.24 0.17 -10.97
N CYS A 7 11.86 0.75 -12.11
CA CYS A 7 11.75 2.20 -12.25
C CYS A 7 10.69 2.81 -11.31
N ALA A 8 9.53 2.16 -11.16
CA ALA A 8 8.48 2.61 -10.26
C ALA A 8 8.92 2.55 -8.78
N LEU A 9 9.61 1.49 -8.36
CA LEU A 9 10.18 1.37 -7.02
C LEU A 9 11.28 2.42 -6.77
N GLY A 10 12.15 2.65 -7.75
CA GLY A 10 13.19 3.67 -7.67
C GLY A 10 12.63 5.08 -7.54
N LEU A 11 11.58 5.42 -8.32
CA LEU A 11 10.87 6.69 -8.21
C LEU A 11 10.15 6.85 -6.88
N ALA A 12 9.46 5.80 -6.40
CA ALA A 12 8.81 5.82 -5.11
C ALA A 12 9.81 6.05 -3.96
N TYR A 13 10.97 5.39 -4.01
CA TYR A 13 12.05 5.60 -3.05
C TYR A 13 12.62 7.02 -3.14
N PHE A 14 12.90 7.52 -4.35
CA PHE A 14 13.42 8.87 -4.54
C PHE A 14 12.46 9.94 -3.98
N MET A 15 11.17 9.83 -4.31
CA MET A 15 10.12 10.73 -3.83
C MET A 15 9.86 10.65 -2.33
N THR A 16 10.26 9.54 -1.67
CA THR A 16 10.06 9.36 -0.23
C THR A 16 11.33 9.56 0.60
N SER A 17 12.51 9.49 0.00
CA SER A 17 13.81 9.58 0.70
C SER A 17 14.33 11.00 0.90
N TYR A 18 13.81 12.00 0.16
CA TYR A 18 14.36 13.36 0.18
C TYR A 18 14.05 14.12 1.49
N MET A 19 13.16 13.60 2.34
CA MET A 19 12.60 14.31 3.49
C MET A 19 12.33 13.34 4.64
N PRO A 20 12.53 13.75 5.91
CA PRO A 20 12.25 12.90 7.06
C PRO A 20 10.80 12.38 7.04
N PRO A 21 10.55 11.13 7.47
CA PRO A 21 9.23 10.49 7.41
C PRO A 21 8.12 11.33 8.03
N GLU A 22 8.43 12.07 9.10
CA GLU A 22 7.48 12.88 9.87
C GLU A 22 6.98 14.12 9.12
N GLN A 23 7.70 14.55 8.09
CA GLN A 23 7.33 15.71 7.30
C GLN A 23 6.80 15.29 5.92
N ASN A 24 6.96 14.02 5.55
CA ASN A 24 6.71 13.56 4.19
C ASN A 24 5.21 13.38 3.91
N GLN A 25 4.60 14.40 3.32
CA GLN A 25 3.17 14.42 3.01
C GLN A 25 2.74 13.29 2.07
N PHE A 26 3.60 12.86 1.13
CA PHE A 26 3.29 11.71 0.28
C PHE A 26 3.24 10.42 1.08
N LEU A 27 4.15 10.25 2.04
CA LEU A 27 4.18 9.09 2.91
C LEU A 27 2.91 9.06 3.79
N HIS A 28 2.57 10.16 4.44
CA HIS A 28 1.35 10.28 5.25
C HIS A 28 0.10 10.01 4.41
N ALA A 29 -0.05 10.65 3.25
CA ALA A 29 -1.22 10.48 2.38
C ALA A 29 -1.37 9.04 1.85
N SER A 30 -0.26 8.32 1.68
CA SER A 30 -0.29 6.94 1.17
C SER A 30 -0.84 5.93 2.19
N VAL A 31 -0.73 6.20 3.50
CA VAL A 31 -1.19 5.31 4.58
C VAL A 31 -2.69 5.00 4.51
N PRO A 32 -3.60 5.99 4.54
CA PRO A 32 -5.04 5.71 4.48
C PRO A 32 -5.42 5.09 3.14
N LEU A 33 -4.74 5.47 2.05
CA LEU A 33 -5.00 4.92 0.72
C LEU A 33 -4.66 3.42 0.66
N ARG A 34 -3.51 3.00 1.21
CA ARG A 34 -3.09 1.59 1.26
C ARG A 34 -4.06 0.75 2.09
N ILE A 35 -4.48 1.25 3.25
CA ILE A 35 -5.46 0.57 4.10
C ILE A 35 -6.81 0.44 3.37
N PHE A 36 -7.25 1.51 2.71
CA PHE A 36 -8.51 1.49 1.95
C PHE A 36 -8.46 0.52 0.76
N LEU A 37 -7.38 0.51 -0.02
CA LEU A 37 -7.19 -0.43 -1.13
C LEU A 37 -7.11 -1.88 -0.63
N ALA A 38 -6.46 -2.13 0.50
CA ALA A 38 -6.43 -3.44 1.13
C ALA A 38 -7.83 -3.90 1.55
N LEU A 39 -8.65 -3.02 2.14
CA LEU A 39 -10.04 -3.31 2.49
C LEU A 39 -10.91 -3.60 1.27
N LEU A 40 -10.79 -2.81 0.19
CA LEU A 40 -11.50 -3.06 -1.06
C LEU A 40 -11.07 -4.38 -1.70
N ALA A 41 -9.77 -4.69 -1.70
CA ALA A 41 -9.24 -5.96 -2.19
C ALA A 41 -9.80 -7.14 -1.37
N GLY A 42 -9.89 -7.00 -0.05
CA GLY A 42 -10.46 -8.00 0.86
C GLY A 42 -11.95 -8.20 0.67
N GLY A 43 -12.72 -7.12 0.58
CA GLY A 43 -14.16 -7.18 0.30
C GLY A 43 -14.42 -7.86 -1.04
N ARG A 44 -13.65 -7.53 -2.08
CA ARG A 44 -13.75 -8.20 -3.38
C ARG A 44 -13.38 -9.68 -3.31
N LEU A 45 -12.34 -10.03 -2.55
CA LEU A 45 -11.96 -11.43 -2.30
C LEU A 45 -13.07 -12.23 -1.61
N PHE A 46 -13.76 -11.61 -0.66
CA PHE A 46 -14.90 -12.23 0.05
C PHE A 46 -16.08 -12.49 -0.87
N TYR A 47 -16.39 -11.56 -1.79
CA TYR A 47 -17.43 -11.76 -2.81
C TYR A 47 -16.99 -12.70 -3.95
N MET A 48 -15.70 -12.90 -4.16
CA MET A 48 -15.19 -13.81 -5.18
C MET A 48 -15.34 -15.28 -4.76
N ARG A 49 -16.31 -15.96 -5.37
CA ARG A 49 -16.59 -17.40 -5.16
C ARG A 49 -15.43 -18.32 -5.56
N ASN A 50 -14.46 -17.85 -6.36
CA ASN A 50 -13.30 -18.63 -6.79
C ASN A 50 -11.96 -17.91 -6.53
N SER A 51 -11.59 -17.86 -5.24
CA SER A 51 -10.35 -17.24 -4.74
C SER A 51 -9.05 -17.87 -5.28
N ARG A 52 -9.10 -19.10 -5.83
CA ARG A 52 -7.93 -19.78 -6.41
C ARG A 52 -7.48 -19.26 -7.78
N SER A 53 -8.26 -18.38 -8.42
CA SER A 53 -7.84 -17.75 -9.68
C SER A 53 -6.58 -16.89 -9.50
N LYS A 54 -5.81 -16.69 -10.56
CA LYS A 54 -4.62 -15.80 -10.58
C LYS A 54 -4.97 -14.41 -10.04
N ALA A 55 -6.17 -13.91 -10.35
CA ALA A 55 -6.69 -12.64 -9.83
C ALA A 55 -6.91 -12.66 -8.31
N GLY A 56 -7.40 -13.77 -7.75
CA GLY A 56 -7.62 -13.93 -6.31
C GLY A 56 -6.30 -13.94 -5.53
N ARG A 57 -5.27 -14.61 -6.07
CA ARG A 57 -3.90 -14.58 -5.50
C ARG A 57 -3.30 -13.17 -5.52
N THR A 58 -3.47 -12.43 -6.62
CA THR A 58 -3.01 -11.03 -6.69
C THR A 58 -3.74 -10.15 -5.68
N MET A 59 -5.06 -10.28 -5.54
CA MET A 59 -5.84 -9.53 -4.54
C MET A 59 -5.45 -9.89 -3.10
N LEU A 60 -5.08 -11.15 -2.85
CA LEU A 60 -4.62 -11.59 -1.54
C LEU A 60 -3.25 -10.98 -1.22
N LEU A 61 -2.35 -10.94 -2.20
CA LEU A 61 -1.06 -10.25 -2.10
C LEU A 61 -1.25 -8.76 -1.81
N VAL A 62 -2.16 -8.08 -2.51
CA VAL A 62 -2.49 -6.67 -2.26
C VAL A 62 -3.04 -6.48 -0.86
N LEU A 63 -3.99 -7.32 -0.42
CA LEU A 63 -4.55 -7.24 0.93
C LEU A 63 -3.49 -7.40 2.02
N VAL A 64 -2.60 -8.39 1.88
CA VAL A 64 -1.55 -8.65 2.88
C VAL A 64 -0.49 -7.57 2.82
N TYR A 65 0.01 -7.23 1.63
CA TYR A 65 1.11 -6.29 1.47
C TYR A 65 0.69 -4.84 1.77
N ASP A 66 -0.41 -4.36 1.19
CA ASP A 66 -0.87 -2.99 1.43
C ASP A 66 -1.56 -2.87 2.80
N GLY A 67 -2.18 -3.95 3.30
CA GLY A 67 -2.74 -3.97 4.65
C GLY A 67 -1.67 -3.88 5.71
N ILE A 68 -0.70 -4.82 5.71
CA ILE A 68 0.40 -4.82 6.68
C ILE A 68 1.30 -3.60 6.47
N GLY A 69 1.63 -3.29 5.22
CA GLY A 69 2.47 -2.15 4.87
C GLY A 69 1.83 -0.81 5.24
N GLY A 70 0.52 -0.65 5.04
CA GLY A 70 -0.21 0.54 5.45
C GLY A 70 -0.26 0.69 6.98
N VAL A 71 -0.55 -0.39 7.71
CA VAL A 71 -0.60 -0.38 9.17
C VAL A 71 0.77 -0.15 9.79
N ALA A 72 1.82 -0.82 9.31
CA ALA A 72 3.19 -0.67 9.80
C ALA A 72 3.70 0.77 9.62
N VAL A 73 3.45 1.36 8.45
CA VAL A 73 3.83 2.76 8.18
C VAL A 73 3.02 3.72 9.04
N GLY A 74 1.71 3.51 9.20
CA GLY A 74 0.88 4.33 10.10
C GLY A 74 1.31 4.26 11.57
N ILE A 75 1.75 3.08 12.05
CA ILE A 75 2.32 2.93 13.40
C ILE A 75 3.66 3.67 13.51
N SER A 76 4.53 3.54 12.50
CA SER A 76 5.86 4.19 12.50
C SER A 76 5.75 5.71 12.53
N ILE A 77 4.76 6.28 11.85
CA ILE A 77 4.53 7.73 11.75
C ILE A 77 3.61 8.24 12.89
N ARG A 78 2.99 7.31 13.64
CA ARG A 78 1.96 7.59 14.65
C ARG A 78 0.80 8.46 14.15
N ASN A 79 0.58 8.48 12.84
CA ASN A 79 -0.44 9.30 12.20
C ASN A 79 -1.09 8.52 11.07
N PHE A 80 -2.42 8.37 11.15
CA PHE A 80 -3.25 7.67 10.16
C PHE A 80 -4.13 8.63 9.35
N THR A 81 -4.04 9.94 9.63
CA THR A 81 -4.96 10.97 9.12
C THR A 81 -4.69 11.34 7.66
N GLY A 82 -3.55 10.93 7.10
CA GLY A 82 -3.17 11.29 5.73
C GLY A 82 -2.61 12.70 5.57
N ARG A 83 -2.41 13.42 6.67
CA ARG A 83 -1.83 14.77 6.71
C ARG A 83 -0.61 14.77 7.60
N VAL A 84 0.34 15.63 7.27
CA VAL A 84 1.49 15.96 8.12
C VAL A 84 1.01 16.80 9.29
#